data_AF-A0A7K4NTH4-F1
#
_entry.id   AF-A0A7K4NTH4-F1
#
_cell.length_a   1.000
_cell.length_b   1.000
_cell.length_c   1.000
_cell.angle_alpha   90.00
_cell.angle_beta   90.00
_cell.angle_gamma   90.00
#
_symmetry.space_group_name_H-M   'P 1'
#
loop_
_entity.id
_entity.type
_entity.pdbx_description
1 polymer ?
#
loop_
_entity_poly.entity_id
_entity_poly.type
_entity_poly.pdbx_seq_one_letter_code
_entity_poly.pdbx_strand_id
1 'polypeptide(L)'
;MVKEDRHESDEDKKIKKESDLKKFLKKRSFLYLMCAVAFVVIVVPDMIAPSDLDKKLVENLVTDEQNTAWNIVKLYKGTDDDGFNLFDIMITQIENAYPNEKILKHNDTMLTVSVEEAARSAGSAFYEVNFTFKTYNAVEYYIWNVNIETEEIIPISDGARKMMNIVDFYD
;
A
#
# COMPACT_ATOMS: atom_id res chain seq x y z
N MET A 1 65.72 -7.77 51.75
CA MET A 1 64.39 -7.19 51.46
C MET A 1 63.87 -7.91 50.22
N VAL A 2 62.84 -8.77 50.36
CA VAL A 2 61.42 -8.52 49.96
C VAL A 2 61.31 -8.47 48.42
N LYS A 3 60.51 -9.25 47.68
CA LYS A 3 59.50 -10.32 47.88
C LYS A 3 59.34 -11.04 46.52
N GLU A 4 58.71 -12.21 46.54
CA GLU A 4 58.21 -12.98 45.39
C GLU A 4 57.32 -12.16 44.44
N ASP A 5 57.18 -12.59 43.18
CA ASP A 5 55.88 -13.03 42.64
C ASP A 5 56.02 -13.84 41.33
N ARG A 6 55.29 -14.96 41.28
CA ARG A 6 55.05 -15.82 40.12
C ARG A 6 53.81 -15.30 39.37
N HIS A 7 53.80 -15.49 38.05
CA HIS A 7 52.60 -15.62 37.22
C HIS A 7 53.03 -16.48 36.01
N GLU A 8 52.74 -17.78 35.92
CA GLU A 8 51.45 -18.39 35.54
C GLU A 8 50.77 -17.62 34.40
N SER A 9 50.98 -18.13 33.18
CA SER A 9 49.95 -18.76 32.31
C SER A 9 49.31 -17.67 31.43
N ASP A 10 49.09 -17.81 30.12
CA ASP A 10 48.43 -18.90 29.44
C ASP A 10 48.71 -18.86 27.93
N GLU A 11 48.62 -20.03 27.33
CA GLU A 11 48.37 -20.25 25.91
C GLU A 11 47.07 -19.56 25.46
N ASP A 12 47.12 -18.29 25.05
CA ASP A 12 45.94 -17.69 24.40
C ASP A 12 45.90 -17.97 22.89
N LYS A 13 45.33 -19.15 22.65
CA LYS A 13 44.62 -19.56 21.44
C LYS A 13 43.93 -18.39 20.73
N LYS A 14 44.18 -18.32 19.41
CA LYS A 14 43.24 -17.93 18.35
C LYS A 14 42.09 -17.00 18.78
N ILE A 15 42.10 -15.78 18.25
CA ILE A 15 40.84 -15.18 17.78
C ILE A 15 41.08 -14.63 16.37
N LYS A 16 40.95 -15.52 15.37
CA LYS A 16 40.60 -15.08 14.02
C LYS A 16 39.31 -14.27 14.18
N LYS A 17 39.37 -12.96 13.96
CA LYS A 17 38.18 -12.10 13.86
C LYS A 17 37.26 -12.75 12.83
N GLU A 18 36.21 -13.42 13.30
CA GLU A 18 35.09 -13.75 12.42
C GLU A 18 34.50 -12.43 11.94
N SER A 19 34.54 -12.21 10.63
CA SER A 19 33.90 -11.08 9.96
C SER A 19 32.46 -10.95 10.41
N ASP A 20 32.02 -9.72 10.68
CA ASP A 20 30.66 -9.41 11.16
C ASP A 20 29.56 -9.90 10.20
N LEU A 21 29.89 -10.15 8.92
CA LEU A 21 29.01 -10.85 7.95
C LEU A 21 28.66 -12.28 8.38
N LYS A 22 29.60 -12.99 9.01
CA LYS A 22 29.41 -14.36 9.49
C LYS A 22 28.56 -14.40 10.76
N LYS A 23 28.66 -13.36 11.61
CA LYS A 23 27.70 -13.13 12.70
C LYS A 23 26.31 -12.78 12.18
N PHE A 24 26.22 -12.05 11.07
CA PHE A 24 24.94 -11.71 10.43
C PHE A 24 24.22 -12.93 9.87
N LEU A 25 24.93 -13.82 9.16
CA LEU A 25 24.37 -15.08 8.67
C LEU A 25 24.00 -16.02 9.83
N LYS A 26 24.85 -16.13 10.85
CA LYS A 26 24.61 -17.01 12.01
C LYS A 26 23.44 -16.56 12.89
N LYS A 27 23.09 -15.26 12.92
CA LYS A 27 21.98 -14.73 13.73
C LYS A 27 20.60 -14.91 13.09
N ARG A 28 20.50 -15.37 11.84
CA ARG A 28 19.22 -15.68 11.16
C ARG A 28 19.15 -17.08 10.51
N SER A 29 20.23 -17.86 10.54
CA SER A 29 20.32 -19.13 9.77
C SER A 29 19.78 -20.38 10.47
N PHE A 30 19.26 -20.33 11.71
CA PHE A 30 18.94 -21.55 12.47
C PHE A 30 17.45 -21.76 12.81
N LEU A 31 16.54 -20.94 12.25
CA LEU A 31 15.10 -21.26 12.30
C LEU A 31 14.63 -21.84 10.95
N TYR A 32 15.08 -23.07 10.70
CA TYR A 32 14.33 -24.17 10.07
C TYR A 32 13.46 -23.79 8.84
N LEU A 33 13.90 -23.93 7.59
CA LEU A 33 14.31 -25.16 6.89
C LEU A 33 13.52 -26.45 7.22
N MET A 34 12.49 -26.44 8.08
CA MET A 34 11.67 -27.64 8.35
C MET A 34 10.21 -27.26 8.63
N CYS A 35 9.45 -27.04 7.56
CA CYS A 35 8.01 -27.33 7.54
C CYS A 35 7.66 -27.84 6.14
N ALA A 36 8.18 -29.02 5.81
CA ALA A 36 7.70 -29.81 4.68
C ALA A 36 6.76 -30.88 5.24
N VAL A 37 5.43 -30.64 5.22
CA VAL A 37 4.42 -31.73 5.24
C VAL A 37 3.14 -31.31 4.52
N ALA A 38 2.88 -32.00 3.41
CA ALA A 38 1.63 -32.43 2.78
C ALA A 38 0.49 -31.43 2.45
N PHE A 39 0.10 -31.49 1.17
CA PHE A 39 -1.03 -30.84 0.50
C PHE A 39 -2.39 -31.03 1.19
N VAL A 40 -3.15 -29.93 1.28
CA VAL A 40 -4.59 -29.92 1.00
C VAL A 40 -4.79 -29.02 -0.21
N VAL A 41 -5.26 -29.61 -1.31
CA VAL A 41 -5.74 -28.86 -2.48
C VAL A 41 -6.98 -28.11 -2.05
N ILE A 42 -6.85 -26.80 -1.84
CA ILE A 42 -7.99 -25.89 -1.81
C ILE A 42 -7.92 -25.07 -3.08
N VAL A 43 -8.97 -25.18 -3.88
CA VAL A 43 -9.18 -24.49 -5.14
C VAL A 43 -9.13 -22.97 -4.87
N VAL A 44 -8.26 -22.27 -5.59
CA VAL A 44 -8.06 -20.81 -5.51
C VAL A 44 -9.35 -20.07 -5.90
N PRO A 45 -9.62 -18.90 -5.29
CA PRO A 45 -9.79 -17.71 -6.12
C PRO A 45 -8.96 -16.58 -5.50
N ASP A 46 -8.26 -15.71 -6.18
CA ASP A 46 -7.93 -15.46 -7.57
C ASP A 46 -6.69 -14.57 -7.45
N MET A 47 -5.83 -14.52 -8.45
CA MET A 47 -5.09 -13.28 -8.63
C MET A 47 -6.18 -12.23 -8.88
N ILE A 48 -6.48 -11.36 -7.93
CA ILE A 48 -7.25 -10.16 -8.26
C ILE A 48 -6.35 -9.41 -9.24
N ALA A 49 -6.58 -9.63 -10.53
CA ALA A 49 -5.98 -8.81 -11.55
C ALA A 49 -6.46 -7.37 -11.28
N PRO A 50 -5.70 -6.34 -11.65
CA PRO A 50 -6.17 -4.95 -11.53
C PRO A 50 -7.61 -4.78 -12.07
N SER A 51 -7.95 -5.52 -13.14
CA SER A 51 -9.29 -5.60 -13.72
C SER A 51 -10.38 -6.21 -12.83
N ASP A 52 -10.05 -7.13 -11.92
CA ASP A 52 -11.02 -7.72 -10.99
C ASP A 52 -11.18 -6.88 -9.73
N LEU A 53 -10.15 -6.13 -9.34
CA LEU A 53 -10.25 -5.11 -8.30
C LEU A 53 -11.20 -4.00 -8.78
N ASP A 54 -10.98 -3.53 -10.00
CA ASP A 54 -11.83 -2.50 -10.62
C ASP A 54 -13.31 -2.89 -10.63
N LYS A 55 -13.62 -4.11 -11.08
CA LYS A 55 -15.01 -4.62 -11.07
C LYS A 55 -15.62 -4.60 -9.68
N LYS A 56 -14.88 -5.09 -8.67
CA LYS A 56 -15.36 -5.12 -7.29
C LYS A 56 -15.60 -3.73 -6.70
N LEU A 57 -14.79 -2.73 -7.10
CA LEU A 57 -14.95 -1.36 -6.61
C LEU A 57 -16.20 -0.69 -7.17
N VAL A 58 -16.51 -0.94 -8.45
CA VAL A 58 -17.68 -0.34 -9.11
C VAL A 58 -19.00 -1.06 -8.83
N GLU A 59 -18.98 -2.28 -8.27
CA GLU A 59 -20.21 -3.01 -7.88
C GLU A 59 -21.10 -2.23 -6.90
N ASN A 60 -20.51 -1.36 -6.08
CA ASN A 60 -21.26 -0.52 -5.13
C ASN A 60 -21.83 0.77 -5.75
N LEU A 61 -21.46 1.08 -7.00
CA LEU A 61 -21.89 2.30 -7.70
C LEU A 61 -23.11 1.99 -8.54
N VAL A 62 -24.26 2.52 -8.12
CA VAL A 62 -25.58 2.14 -8.66
C VAL A 62 -25.96 2.96 -9.88
N THR A 63 -25.47 4.19 -9.98
CA THR A 63 -25.87 5.14 -11.03
C THR A 63 -24.73 5.46 -12.00
N ASP A 64 -25.08 5.86 -13.22
CA ASP A 64 -24.10 6.29 -14.22
C ASP A 64 -23.32 7.53 -13.74
N GLU A 65 -23.98 8.45 -13.03
CA GLU A 65 -23.34 9.64 -12.47
C GLU A 65 -22.29 9.29 -11.41
N GLN A 66 -22.60 8.33 -10.52
CA GLN A 66 -21.62 7.82 -9.54
C GLN A 66 -20.43 7.16 -10.23
N ASN A 67 -20.68 6.36 -11.27
CA ASN A 67 -19.62 5.73 -12.06
C ASN A 67 -18.76 6.77 -12.78
N THR A 68 -19.37 7.82 -13.34
CA THR A 68 -18.66 8.93 -13.98
C THR A 68 -17.79 9.68 -12.97
N ALA A 69 -18.33 10.04 -11.80
CA ALA A 69 -17.55 10.73 -10.76
C ALA A 69 -16.34 9.89 -10.31
N TRP A 70 -16.52 8.58 -10.12
CA TRP A 70 -15.41 7.68 -9.81
C TRP A 70 -14.39 7.60 -10.96
N ASN A 71 -14.84 7.49 -12.21
CA ASN A 71 -13.94 7.40 -13.37
C ASN A 71 -13.10 8.67 -13.55
N ILE A 72 -13.66 9.85 -13.30
CA ILE A 72 -12.93 11.12 -13.33
C ILE A 72 -11.77 11.09 -12.32
N VAL A 73 -12.03 10.69 -11.07
CA VAL A 73 -10.98 10.56 -10.04
C VAL A 73 -9.96 9.49 -10.44
N LYS A 74 -10.45 8.32 -10.85
CA LYS A 74 -9.61 7.18 -11.18
C LYS A 74 -8.62 7.51 -12.30
N LEU A 75 -9.07 8.19 -13.34
CA LEU A 75 -8.32 8.45 -14.57
C LEU A 75 -7.52 9.76 -14.55
N TYR A 76 -7.63 10.57 -13.49
CA TYR A 76 -6.89 11.82 -13.36
C TYR A 76 -5.37 11.60 -13.49
N LYS A 77 -4.72 12.29 -14.44
CA LYS A 77 -3.27 12.22 -14.69
C LYS A 77 -2.54 13.53 -14.42
N GLY A 78 -3.13 14.41 -13.62
CA GLY A 78 -2.50 15.68 -13.32
C GLY A 78 -2.75 16.75 -14.37
N THR A 79 -2.14 17.92 -14.15
CA THR A 79 -2.44 19.13 -14.93
C THR A 79 -1.93 19.11 -16.38
N ASP A 80 -0.96 18.26 -16.70
CA ASP A 80 -0.38 18.08 -18.03
C ASP A 80 -0.93 16.86 -18.78
N ASP A 81 -1.80 16.06 -18.13
CA ASP A 81 -2.40 14.84 -18.66
C ASP A 81 -1.38 13.79 -19.15
N ASP A 82 -0.18 13.80 -18.57
CA ASP A 82 0.91 12.86 -18.86
C ASP A 82 1.21 11.98 -17.63
N GLY A 83 1.78 10.79 -17.84
CA GLY A 83 2.15 9.89 -16.74
C GLY A 83 1.05 8.94 -16.25
N PHE A 84 1.19 8.45 -15.01
CA PHE A 84 0.29 7.52 -14.36
C PHE A 84 -0.99 8.21 -13.87
N ASN A 85 -2.09 7.47 -13.90
CA ASN A 85 -3.32 7.98 -13.31
C ASN A 85 -3.29 7.89 -11.78
N LEU A 86 -4.16 8.68 -11.14
CA LEU A 86 -4.27 8.80 -9.69
C LEU A 86 -4.54 7.46 -9.02
N PHE A 87 -5.33 6.58 -9.64
CA PHE A 87 -5.59 5.26 -9.06
C PHE A 87 -4.35 4.37 -9.04
N ASP A 88 -3.60 4.31 -10.13
CA ASP A 88 -2.35 3.54 -10.19
C ASP A 88 -1.31 4.06 -9.19
N ILE A 89 -1.21 5.40 -9.05
CA ILE A 89 -0.37 6.02 -8.02
C ILE A 89 -0.83 5.63 -6.61
N MET A 90 -2.13 5.70 -6.31
CA MET A 90 -2.66 5.30 -5.01
C MET A 90 -2.34 3.84 -4.68
N ILE A 91 -2.60 2.93 -5.61
CA ILE A 91 -2.31 1.50 -5.45
C ILE A 91 -0.81 1.28 -5.21
N THR A 92 0.04 1.94 -6.00
CA THR A 92 1.51 1.87 -5.86
C THR A 92 1.98 2.38 -4.49
N GLN A 93 1.46 3.52 -4.02
CA GLN A 93 1.79 4.07 -2.71
C GLN A 93 1.35 3.16 -1.56
N ILE A 94 0.17 2.55 -1.68
CA ILE A 94 -0.33 1.55 -0.73
C ILE A 94 0.61 0.35 -0.68
N GLU A 95 0.99 -0.22 -1.82
CA GLU A 95 1.92 -1.37 -1.83
C GLU A 95 3.30 -1.00 -1.26
N ASN A 96 3.80 0.19 -1.57
CA ASN A 96 5.10 0.68 -1.07
C ASN A 96 5.11 0.92 0.45
N ALA A 97 3.96 1.22 1.06
CA ALA A 97 3.83 1.33 2.52
C ALA A 97 3.95 -0.04 3.22
N TYR A 98 3.73 -1.14 2.50
CA TYR A 98 3.77 -2.52 3.01
C TYR A 98 4.73 -3.41 2.19
N PRO A 99 6.03 -3.07 2.08
CA PRO A 99 6.94 -3.65 1.08
C PRO A 99 7.23 -5.15 1.27
N ASN A 100 6.97 -5.69 2.45
CA ASN A 100 7.20 -7.10 2.77
C ASN A 100 5.91 -7.94 2.77
N GLU A 101 4.77 -7.33 2.45
CA GLU A 101 3.45 -7.95 2.47
C GLU A 101 2.78 -7.79 1.12
N LYS A 102 2.02 -8.79 0.68
CA LYS A 102 1.14 -8.65 -0.48
C LYS A 102 -0.17 -8.02 -0.01
N ILE A 103 -0.12 -6.77 0.46
CA ILE A 103 -1.20 -6.17 1.26
C ILE A 103 -2.56 -6.20 0.54
N LEU A 104 -2.59 -5.95 -0.78
CA LEU A 104 -3.81 -6.00 -1.59
C LEU A 104 -4.42 -7.41 -1.74
N LYS A 105 -3.64 -8.45 -1.44
CA LYS A 105 -4.05 -9.86 -1.47
C LYS A 105 -4.30 -10.43 -0.08
N HIS A 106 -4.14 -9.62 0.96
CA HIS A 106 -4.36 -10.06 2.32
C HIS A 106 -5.87 -10.16 2.60
N ASN A 107 -6.30 -11.22 3.29
CA ASN A 107 -7.73 -11.49 3.52
C ASN A 107 -8.42 -10.39 4.36
N ASP A 108 -7.66 -9.73 5.24
CA ASP A 108 -8.15 -8.63 6.07
C ASP A 108 -8.03 -7.26 5.40
N THR A 109 -7.61 -7.22 4.13
CA THR A 109 -7.56 -5.99 3.34
C THR A 109 -8.88 -5.80 2.60
N MET A 110 -9.44 -4.60 2.73
CA MET A 110 -10.68 -4.21 2.07
C MET A 110 -10.50 -2.85 1.40
N LEU A 111 -10.91 -2.78 0.15
CA LEU A 111 -10.96 -1.57 -0.66
C LEU A 111 -12.42 -1.29 -0.98
N THR A 112 -12.86 -0.06 -0.79
CA THR A 112 -14.25 0.33 -1.02
C THR A 112 -14.31 1.71 -1.63
N VAL A 113 -15.15 1.86 -2.66
CA VAL A 113 -15.54 3.15 -3.22
C VAL A 113 -17.02 3.37 -2.87
N SER A 114 -17.32 4.54 -2.35
CA SER A 114 -18.69 5.05 -2.24
C SER A 114 -18.75 6.43 -2.86
N VAL A 115 -19.83 6.71 -3.57
CA VAL A 115 -20.04 8.01 -4.22
C VAL A 115 -21.43 8.52 -3.86
N GLU A 116 -21.49 9.72 -3.31
CA GLU A 116 -22.73 10.38 -2.91
C GLU A 116 -22.82 11.77 -3.54
N GLU A 117 -24.02 12.22 -3.86
CA GLU A 117 -24.23 13.59 -4.33
C GLU A 117 -24.03 14.57 -3.16
N ALA A 118 -23.03 15.44 -3.27
CA ALA A 118 -22.70 16.42 -2.24
C ALA A 118 -23.52 17.71 -2.39
N ALA A 119 -23.70 18.18 -3.63
CA ALA A 119 -24.47 19.39 -3.94
C ALA A 119 -24.92 19.41 -5.40
N ARG A 120 -26.11 19.99 -5.68
CA ARG A 120 -26.60 20.25 -7.04
C ARG A 120 -27.16 21.65 -7.15
N SER A 121 -26.70 22.42 -8.14
CA SER A 121 -27.22 23.76 -8.43
C SER A 121 -27.22 24.05 -9.93
N ALA A 122 -28.36 24.52 -10.46
CA ALA A 122 -28.50 25.08 -11.81
C ALA A 122 -27.83 24.27 -12.95
N GLY A 123 -27.84 22.94 -12.85
CA GLY A 123 -27.24 22.07 -13.85
C GLY A 123 -25.73 21.94 -13.74
N SER A 124 -25.19 21.95 -12.52
CA SER A 124 -23.91 21.34 -12.15
C SER A 124 -24.05 20.60 -10.83
N ALA A 125 -23.57 19.37 -10.79
CA ALA A 125 -23.64 18.48 -9.63
C ALA A 125 -22.25 18.07 -9.17
N PHE A 126 -21.98 18.27 -7.89
CA PHE A 126 -20.80 17.78 -7.20
C PHE A 126 -21.11 16.46 -6.50
N TYR A 127 -20.26 15.47 -6.71
CA TYR A 127 -20.30 14.17 -6.04
C TYR A 127 -19.10 14.05 -5.11
N GLU A 128 -19.35 13.65 -3.87
CA GLU A 128 -18.29 13.22 -2.96
C GLU A 128 -17.92 11.78 -3.28
N VAL A 129 -16.69 11.57 -3.70
CA VAL A 129 -16.08 10.26 -3.96
C VAL A 129 -15.23 9.92 -2.75
N ASN A 130 -15.57 8.83 -2.05
CA ASN A 130 -14.81 8.32 -0.93
C ASN A 130 -14.22 6.95 -1.29
N PHE A 131 -12.89 6.90 -1.35
CA PHE A 131 -12.13 5.67 -1.43
C PHE A 131 -11.55 5.34 -0.05
N THR A 132 -11.95 4.18 0.47
CA THR A 132 -11.50 3.67 1.76
C THR A 132 -10.56 2.49 1.56
N PHE A 133 -9.38 2.57 2.14
CA PHE A 133 -8.45 1.46 2.25
C PHE A 133 -8.36 1.01 3.70
N LYS A 134 -8.76 -0.22 3.97
CA LYS A 134 -8.76 -0.82 5.30
C LYS A 134 -7.87 -2.05 5.32
N THR A 135 -7.05 -2.16 6.36
CA THR A 135 -6.23 -3.33 6.67
C THR A 135 -6.54 -3.82 8.09
N TYR A 136 -5.78 -4.83 8.55
CA TYR A 136 -5.83 -5.32 9.92
C TYR A 136 -5.37 -4.29 10.97
N ASN A 137 -4.59 -3.28 10.56
CA ASN A 137 -3.97 -2.31 11.47
C ASN A 137 -4.40 -0.86 11.26
N ALA A 138 -4.94 -0.51 10.09
CA ALA A 138 -5.21 0.87 9.71
C ALA A 138 -6.45 1.00 8.83
N VAL A 139 -7.06 2.19 8.87
CA VAL A 139 -8.09 2.62 7.93
C VAL A 139 -7.68 3.99 7.41
N GLU A 140 -7.64 4.13 6.09
CA GLU A 140 -7.29 5.36 5.40
C GLU A 140 -8.45 5.79 4.50
N TYR A 141 -8.68 7.10 4.46
CA TYR A 141 -9.79 7.72 3.73
C TYR A 141 -9.26 8.74 2.72
N TYR A 142 -9.67 8.57 1.47
CA TYR A 142 -9.35 9.44 0.38
C TYR A 142 -10.65 10.01 -0.16
N ILE A 143 -10.85 11.32 0.03
CA ILE A 143 -12.13 11.98 -0.23
C ILE A 143 -11.91 13.12 -1.21
N TRP A 144 -12.70 13.13 -2.30
CA TRP A 144 -12.73 14.20 -3.30
C TRP A 144 -14.16 14.65 -3.55
N ASN A 145 -14.34 15.94 -3.82
CA ASN A 145 -15.55 16.43 -4.47
C ASN A 145 -15.29 16.59 -5.96
N VAL A 146 -16.17 16.03 -6.77
CA VAL A 146 -16.01 15.93 -8.22
C VAL A 146 -17.20 16.56 -8.91
N ASN A 147 -16.96 17.53 -9.78
CA ASN A 147 -17.98 18.02 -10.70
C ASN A 147 -17.97 17.17 -11.97
N ILE A 148 -19.02 16.40 -12.21
CA ILE A 148 -19.06 15.43 -13.32
C ILE A 148 -19.16 16.07 -14.72
N GLU A 149 -19.49 17.37 -14.79
CA GLU A 149 -19.64 18.08 -16.07
C GLU A 149 -18.37 18.83 -16.47
N THR A 150 -17.69 19.42 -15.48
CA THR A 150 -16.45 20.18 -15.70
C THR A 150 -15.20 19.34 -15.46
N GLU A 151 -15.37 18.12 -14.92
CA GLU A 151 -14.32 17.23 -14.47
C GLU A 151 -13.41 17.83 -13.39
N GLU A 152 -13.85 18.91 -12.73
CA GLU A 152 -13.13 19.53 -11.62
C GLU A 152 -13.08 18.56 -10.42
N ILE A 153 -11.86 18.36 -9.89
CA ILE A 153 -11.60 17.50 -8.73
C ILE A 153 -11.04 18.34 -7.59
N ILE A 154 -11.72 18.31 -6.45
CA ILE A 154 -11.32 19.05 -5.25
C ILE A 154 -10.96 18.04 -4.15
N PRO A 155 -9.68 17.93 -3.74
CA PRO A 155 -9.29 17.03 -2.65
C PRO A 155 -9.77 17.57 -1.31
N ILE A 156 -10.54 16.75 -0.59
CA ILE A 156 -11.11 17.07 0.72
C ILE A 156 -10.23 16.52 1.86
N SER A 157 -9.76 15.27 1.74
CA SER A 157 -8.88 14.67 2.76
C SER A 157 -7.39 14.94 2.51
N ASP A 158 -6.58 14.88 3.56
CA ASP A 158 -5.12 15.02 3.46
C ASP A 158 -4.49 13.91 2.59
N GLY A 159 -5.02 12.70 2.68
CA GLY A 159 -4.62 11.58 1.82
C GLY A 159 -4.89 11.88 0.35
N ALA A 160 -6.10 12.34 0.02
CA ALA A 160 -6.48 12.74 -1.33
C ALA A 160 -5.57 13.86 -1.87
N ARG A 161 -5.31 14.90 -1.07
CA ARG A 161 -4.43 16.02 -1.45
C ARG A 161 -2.99 15.54 -1.70
N LYS A 162 -2.48 14.65 -0.86
CA LYS A 162 -1.14 14.07 -1.02
C LYS A 162 -1.04 13.29 -2.33
N MET A 163 -2.04 12.48 -2.67
CA MET A 163 -2.03 11.66 -3.88
C MET A 163 -2.14 12.52 -5.14
N MET A 164 -3.01 13.54 -5.15
CA MET A 164 -3.07 14.49 -6.27
C MET A 164 -1.76 15.24 -6.46
N ASN A 165 -1.13 15.71 -5.38
CA ASN A 165 0.18 16.35 -5.48
C ASN A 165 1.25 15.42 -6.06
N ILE A 166 1.20 14.10 -5.79
CA ILE A 166 2.14 13.15 -6.39
C ILE A 166 1.96 13.11 -7.91
N VAL A 167 0.72 12.97 -8.37
CA VAL A 167 0.39 12.95 -9.80
C VAL A 167 0.79 14.28 -10.46
N ASP A 168 0.47 15.42 -9.84
CA ASP A 168 0.69 16.74 -10.43
C ASP A 168 2.18 17.14 -10.54
N PHE A 169 3.06 16.60 -9.70
CA PHE A 169 4.42 17.15 -9.53
C PHE A 169 5.56 16.13 -9.43
N TYR A 170 5.27 14.83 -9.30
CA TYR A 170 6.27 13.82 -8.95
C TYR A 170 6.20 12.53 -9.79
N ASP A 171 5.37 12.51 -10.83
CA ASP A 171 5.30 11.43 -11.82
C ASP A 171 6.50 11.46 -12.80
#